data_AF-A0A955PVA7-F1
#
_entry.id   AF-A0A955PVA7-F1
#
_cell.length_a   1.000
_cell.length_b   1.000
_cell.length_c   1.000
_cell.angle_alpha   90.00
_cell.angle_beta   90.00
_cell.angle_gamma   90.00
#
_symmetry.space_group_name_H-M   'P 1'
#
loop_
_entity.id
_entity.type
_entity.pdbx_description
1 polymer ?
#
loop_
_entity_poly.entity_id
_entity_poly.type
_entity_poly.pdbx_seq_one_letter_code
_entity_poly.pdbx_strand_id
1 'polypeptide(L)'
;MLASILQANGYRVGLYTSPHLIDFRERIRVQGTDISEEWVCALTEQIRRIADSLGTLTFFEFTTALAFLHFKNQQVDIAVVEVGMGGQFDATNVLSPMGALITGISFDHEAYLGDSLQKIAREKAGIITQKAPVVLG
;
A
#
# COMPACT_ATOMS: atom_id res chain seq x y z
N MET A 1 5.31 3.57 -12.80
CA MET A 1 6.05 2.77 -13.82
C MET A 1 5.66 1.29 -13.79
N LEU A 2 5.89 0.56 -12.69
CA LEU A 2 5.63 -0.89 -12.62
C LEU A 2 4.17 -1.26 -12.99
N ALA A 3 3.19 -0.54 -12.42
CA ALA A 3 1.78 -0.77 -12.72
C ALA A 3 1.47 -0.64 -14.23
N SER A 4 2.04 0.35 -14.91
CA SER A 4 1.84 0.56 -16.35
C SER A 4 2.46 -0.56 -17.19
N ILE A 5 3.65 -1.06 -16.81
CA ILE A 5 4.29 -2.19 -17.48
C ILE A 5 3.44 -3.45 -17.35
N LEU A 6 2.95 -3.75 -16.14
CA LEU A 6 2.10 -4.91 -15.89
C LEU A 6 0.77 -4.81 -16.66
N GLN A 7 0.14 -3.64 -16.69
CA GLN A 7 -1.08 -3.40 -17.48
C GLN A 7 -0.84 -3.60 -18.97
N ALA A 8 0.28 -3.09 -19.50
CA ALA A 8 0.65 -3.28 -20.91
C ALA A 8 0.87 -4.76 -21.27
N ASN A 9 1.14 -5.61 -20.28
CA ASN A 9 1.26 -7.06 -20.43
C ASN A 9 -0.06 -7.82 -20.18
N GLY A 10 -1.19 -7.11 -20.12
CA GLY A 10 -2.52 -7.72 -20.07
C GLY A 10 -3.03 -8.07 -18.67
N TYR A 11 -2.29 -7.76 -17.61
CA TYR A 11 -2.78 -7.95 -16.25
C TYR A 11 -3.78 -6.85 -15.86
N ARG A 12 -4.77 -7.23 -15.06
CA ARG A 12 -5.61 -6.29 -14.32
C ARG A 12 -4.87 -5.84 -13.08
N VAL A 13 -4.46 -4.58 -13.03
CA VAL A 13 -3.55 -4.06 -12.00
C VAL A 13 -4.23 -3.06 -11.08
N GLY A 14 -4.09 -3.28 -9.78
CA GLY A 14 -4.38 -2.32 -8.72
C GLY A 14 -3.12 -1.54 -8.34
N LEU A 15 -3.26 -0.26 -8.05
CA LEU A 15 -2.17 0.60 -7.58
C LEU A 15 -2.63 1.33 -6.31
N TYR A 16 -1.91 1.12 -5.21
CA TYR A 16 -2.09 1.85 -3.96
C TYR A 16 -0.86 2.71 -3.68
N THR A 17 -1.04 4.03 -3.62
CA THR A 17 0.04 5.02 -3.45
C THR A 17 -0.30 6.10 -2.44
N SER A 18 0.71 6.76 -1.88
CA SER A 18 0.55 7.86 -0.94
C SER A 18 1.71 8.86 -0.94
N PRO A 19 1.48 10.14 -0.60
CA PRO A 19 0.17 10.78 -0.39
C PRO A 19 -0.59 11.00 -1.70
N HIS A 20 -1.79 11.58 -1.62
CA HIS A 20 -2.46 12.18 -2.79
C HIS A 20 -2.07 13.66 -2.88
N LEU A 21 -2.26 14.26 -4.06
CA LEU A 21 -2.01 15.68 -4.29
C LEU A 21 -3.26 16.53 -4.11
N ILE A 22 -4.38 16.13 -4.72
CA ILE A 22 -5.62 16.93 -4.71
C ILE A 22 -6.79 16.10 -4.21
N ASP A 23 -6.98 14.90 -4.75
CA ASP A 23 -8.11 14.05 -4.47
C ASP A 23 -7.67 12.75 -3.78
N PHE A 24 -8.34 12.39 -2.68
CA PHE A 24 -8.11 11.14 -1.97
C PHE A 24 -8.12 9.91 -2.88
N ARG A 25 -8.97 9.91 -3.91
CA ARG A 25 -9.15 8.80 -4.84
C ARG A 25 -7.89 8.48 -5.64
N GLU A 26 -6.99 9.46 -5.80
CA GLU A 26 -5.67 9.27 -6.42
C GLU A 26 -4.83 8.17 -5.76
N ARG A 27 -5.09 7.90 -4.47
CA ARG A 27 -4.40 6.85 -3.72
C ARG A 27 -4.70 5.44 -4.24
N ILE A 28 -5.87 5.21 -4.85
CA ILE A 28 -6.36 3.86 -5.17
C ILE A 28 -6.82 3.83 -6.61
N ARG A 29 -6.09 3.12 -7.46
CA ARG A 29 -6.40 2.99 -8.88
C ARG A 29 -6.55 1.53 -9.29
N VAL A 30 -7.45 1.26 -10.23
CA VAL A 30 -7.53 -0.01 -10.95
C VAL A 30 -7.53 0.28 -12.45
N GLN A 31 -6.66 -0.40 -13.20
CA GLN A 31 -6.46 -0.14 -14.63
C GLN A 31 -6.19 1.36 -14.93
N GLY A 32 -5.44 2.02 -14.04
CA GLY A 32 -5.06 3.43 -14.20
C GLY A 32 -6.19 4.43 -13.93
N THR A 33 -7.38 3.96 -13.55
CA THR A 33 -8.51 4.82 -13.20
C THR A 33 -8.66 4.88 -11.68
N ASP A 34 -8.85 6.09 -11.14
CA ASP A 34 -9.11 6.31 -9.72
C ASP A 34 -10.41 5.59 -9.28
N ILE A 35 -10.43 5.11 -8.02
CA ILE A 35 -11.63 4.58 -7.39
C ILE A 35 -12.77 5.62 -7.46
N SER A 36 -14.00 5.20 -7.75
CA SER A 36 -15.14 6.12 -7.80
C SER A 36 -15.58 6.56 -6.40
N GLU A 37 -16.25 7.71 -6.29
CA GLU A 37 -16.78 8.20 -5.00
C GLU A 37 -17.78 7.21 -4.39
N GLU A 38 -18.62 6.59 -5.21
CA GLU A 38 -19.60 5.60 -4.78
C GLU A 38 -18.90 4.40 -4.13
N TRP A 39 -17.79 3.94 -4.72
CA TRP A 39 -17.00 2.86 -4.14
C TRP A 39 -16.31 3.28 -2.84
N VAL A 40 -15.78 4.50 -2.76
CA VAL A 40 -15.19 5.03 -1.52
C VAL A 40 -16.24 5.04 -0.41
N CYS A 41 -17.43 5.59 -0.66
CA CYS A 41 -18.52 5.64 0.32
C CYS A 41 -18.98 4.25 0.74
N ALA A 42 -19.24 3.36 -0.22
CA ALA A 42 -19.73 2.01 0.06
C ALA A 42 -18.73 1.19 0.90
N LEU A 43 -17.44 1.23 0.55
CA LEU A 43 -16.40 0.49 1.28
C LEU A 43 -16.12 1.11 2.64
N THR A 44 -16.20 2.44 2.76
CA THR A 44 -16.08 3.12 4.05
C THR A 44 -17.16 2.63 5.02
N GLU A 45 -18.42 2.60 4.60
CA GLU A 45 -19.51 2.09 5.42
C GLU A 45 -19.35 0.61 5.78
N GLN A 46 -18.86 -0.20 4.85
CA GLN A 46 -18.58 -1.61 5.12
C GLN A 46 -17.48 -1.79 6.19
N ILE A 47 -16.39 -1.03 6.10
CA ILE A 47 -15.26 -1.13 7.04
C ILE A 47 -15.66 -0.61 8.41
N ARG A 48 -16.40 0.51 8.49
CA ARG A 48 -16.86 1.10 9.77
C ARG A 48 -17.64 0.09 10.61
N ARG A 49 -18.57 -0.65 10.00
CA ARG A 49 -19.38 -1.67 10.70
C ARG A 49 -18.53 -2.75 11.40
N ILE A 50 -17.33 -3.01 10.89
CA ILE A 50 -16.40 -4.01 11.46
C ILE A 50 -15.46 -3.32 12.46
N ALA A 51 -14.90 -2.18 12.08
CA ALA A 51 -13.94 -1.42 12.88
C ALA A 51 -14.51 -0.97 14.23
N ASP A 52 -15.80 -0.61 14.30
CA ASP A 52 -16.46 -0.21 15.55
C ASP A 52 -16.37 -1.29 16.64
N SER A 53 -16.19 -2.57 16.27
CA SER A 53 -16.01 -3.68 17.22
C SER A 53 -14.55 -4.02 17.55
N LEU A 54 -13.59 -3.49 16.79
CA LEU A 54 -12.16 -3.81 16.88
C LEU A 54 -11.33 -2.70 17.54
N GLY A 55 -11.90 -1.50 17.67
CA GLY A 55 -11.23 -0.31 18.20
C GLY A 55 -10.93 0.73 17.13
N THR A 56 -10.24 1.80 17.52
CA THR A 56 -9.96 2.93 16.61
C THR A 56 -8.82 2.57 15.65
N LEU A 57 -9.10 2.62 14.34
CA LEU A 57 -8.09 2.55 13.29
C LEU A 57 -7.51 3.95 13.02
N THR A 58 -6.22 4.01 12.69
CA THR A 58 -5.63 5.21 12.10
C THR A 58 -6.17 5.44 10.69
N PHE A 59 -6.03 6.68 10.20
CA PHE A 59 -6.41 7.02 8.82
C PHE A 59 -5.72 6.13 7.78
N PHE A 60 -4.44 5.81 8.00
CA PHE A 60 -3.66 5.01 7.05
C PHE A 60 -4.05 3.53 7.07
N GLU A 61 -4.32 2.95 8.25
CA GLU A 61 -4.85 1.58 8.36
C GLU A 61 -6.22 1.46 7.67
N PHE A 62 -7.11 2.43 7.92
CA PHE A 62 -8.44 2.44 7.31
C PHE A 62 -8.35 2.55 5.77
N THR A 63 -7.52 3.45 5.27
CA THR A 63 -7.33 3.65 3.82
C THR A 63 -6.70 2.43 3.17
N THR A 64 -5.75 1.78 3.85
CA THR A 64 -5.10 0.55 3.36
C THR A 64 -6.10 -0.60 3.27
N ALA A 65 -6.96 -0.78 4.28
CA ALA A 65 -8.05 -1.75 4.25
C ALA A 65 -9.03 -1.48 3.09
N LEU A 66 -9.37 -0.21 2.87
CA LEU A 66 -10.23 0.21 1.76
C LEU A 66 -9.62 -0.14 0.40
N ALA A 67 -8.33 0.16 0.19
CA ALA A 67 -7.61 -0.17 -1.03
C ALA A 67 -7.62 -1.68 -1.31
N PHE A 68 -7.27 -2.50 -0.31
CA PHE A 68 -7.23 -3.95 -0.46
C PHE A 68 -8.61 -4.55 -0.73
N LEU A 69 -9.64 -4.06 -0.03
CA LEU A 69 -11.00 -4.50 -0.27
C LEU A 69 -11.50 -4.08 -1.66
N HIS A 70 -11.13 -2.88 -2.13
CA HIS A 70 -11.44 -2.45 -3.49
C HIS A 70 -10.76 -3.35 -4.53
N PHE A 71 -9.46 -3.64 -4.40
CA PHE A 71 -8.74 -4.53 -5.32
C PHE A 71 -9.33 -5.94 -5.36
N LYS A 72 -9.75 -6.47 -4.21
CA LYS A 72 -10.46 -7.75 -4.12
C LYS A 72 -11.79 -7.71 -4.88
N ASN A 73 -12.62 -6.68 -4.66
CA ASN A 73 -13.90 -6.53 -5.35
C ASN A 73 -13.73 -6.34 -6.86
N GLN A 74 -12.67 -5.65 -7.26
CA GLN A 74 -12.32 -5.43 -8.65
C GLN A 74 -11.62 -6.63 -9.30
N GLN A 75 -11.35 -7.71 -8.57
CA GLN A 75 -10.68 -8.92 -9.09
C GLN A 75 -9.35 -8.58 -9.78
N VAL A 76 -8.54 -7.75 -9.13
CA VAL A 76 -7.19 -7.40 -9.59
C VAL A 76 -6.30 -8.66 -9.60
N ASP A 77 -5.55 -8.87 -10.69
CA ASP A 77 -4.56 -9.94 -10.81
C ASP A 77 -3.30 -9.63 -9.99
N ILE A 78 -2.82 -8.38 -10.07
CA ILE A 78 -1.60 -7.92 -9.38
C ILE A 78 -1.84 -6.55 -8.78
N ALA A 79 -1.57 -6.39 -7.47
CA ALA A 79 -1.56 -5.09 -6.82
C ALA A 79 -0.11 -4.59 -6.63
N VAL A 80 0.16 -3.37 -7.04
CA VAL A 80 1.37 -2.63 -6.71
C VAL A 80 1.05 -1.74 -5.51
N VAL A 81 1.71 -2.00 -4.39
CA VAL A 81 1.37 -1.41 -3.08
C VAL A 81 2.59 -0.64 -2.57
N GLU A 82 2.44 0.67 -2.45
CA GLU A 82 3.43 1.54 -1.83
C GLU A 82 3.30 1.49 -0.30
N VAL A 83 4.44 1.30 0.37
CA VAL A 83 4.54 1.36 1.83
C VAL A 83 4.39 2.81 2.28
N GLY A 84 3.59 3.06 3.32
CA GLY A 84 3.37 4.42 3.83
C GLY A 84 4.60 4.99 4.54
N MET A 85 5.14 4.26 5.52
CA MET A 85 6.34 4.66 6.24
C MET A 85 7.13 3.46 6.76
N GLY A 86 8.45 3.46 6.56
CA GLY A 86 9.31 2.37 7.00
C GLY A 86 9.05 1.08 6.22
N GLY A 87 8.50 0.08 6.90
CA GLY A 87 8.17 -1.23 6.32
C GLY A 87 7.64 -2.21 7.34
N GLN A 88 8.40 -2.50 8.39
CA GLN A 88 8.09 -3.56 9.37
C GLN A 88 6.71 -3.38 10.04
N PHE A 89 6.39 -2.17 10.48
CA PHE A 89 5.14 -1.85 11.18
C PHE A 89 4.15 -1.06 10.31
N ASP A 90 4.38 -1.01 9.00
CA ASP A 90 3.47 -0.31 8.09
C ASP A 90 2.17 -1.11 7.91
N ALA A 91 1.03 -0.41 7.77
CA ALA A 91 -0.28 -1.04 7.60
C ALA A 91 -0.35 -1.95 6.35
N THR A 92 0.49 -1.70 5.35
CA THR A 92 0.58 -2.53 4.14
C THR A 92 1.29 -3.86 4.37
N ASN A 93 2.08 -3.99 5.44
CA ASN A 93 2.89 -5.16 5.75
C ASN A 93 2.10 -6.34 6.36
N VAL A 94 0.82 -6.44 6.00
CA VAL A 94 -0.04 -7.60 6.24
C VAL A 94 -0.12 -8.52 5.01
N LEU A 95 0.48 -8.09 3.89
CA LEU A 95 0.51 -8.83 2.64
C LEU A 95 1.64 -9.86 2.62
N SER A 96 1.48 -10.89 1.80
CA SER A 96 2.54 -11.81 1.40
C SER A 96 2.90 -11.55 -0.08
N PRO A 97 3.79 -10.58 -0.36
CA PRO A 97 4.03 -10.13 -1.73
C PRO A 97 4.78 -11.16 -2.56
N MET A 98 4.56 -11.16 -3.88
CA MET A 98 5.33 -11.97 -4.84
C MET A 98 6.73 -11.42 -5.10
N GLY A 99 7.00 -10.16 -4.70
CA GLY A 99 8.28 -9.49 -4.81
C GLY A 99 8.27 -8.20 -3.98
N ALA A 100 9.42 -7.83 -3.41
CA ALA A 100 9.59 -6.61 -2.64
C ALA A 100 10.58 -5.66 -3.31
N LEU A 101 10.35 -4.36 -3.18
CA LEU A 101 11.20 -3.32 -3.77
C LEU A 101 11.60 -2.31 -2.69
N ILE A 102 12.89 -2.02 -2.59
CA ILE A 102 13.43 -0.94 -1.75
C ILE A 102 14.20 -0.02 -2.68
N THR A 103 13.68 1.17 -2.94
CA THR A 103 14.22 2.08 -3.96
C THR A 103 15.43 2.88 -3.51
N GLY A 104 15.58 3.14 -2.21
CA GLY A 104 16.69 3.92 -1.67
C GLY A 104 16.59 4.07 -0.15
N ILE A 105 17.74 4.22 0.50
CA ILE A 105 17.85 4.46 1.95
C ILE A 105 18.51 5.82 2.17
N SER A 106 17.79 6.72 2.82
CA SER A 106 18.26 8.04 3.22
C SER A 106 17.73 8.39 4.61
N PHE A 107 18.27 9.46 5.20
CA PHE A 107 17.69 10.04 6.41
C PHE A 107 16.32 10.63 6.09
N ASP A 108 15.29 9.99 6.62
CA ASP A 108 13.90 10.39 6.48
C ASP A 108 13.10 9.78 7.63
N HIS A 109 12.07 10.50 8.09
CA HIS A 109 11.22 10.09 9.21
C HIS A 109 12.00 9.60 10.45
N GLU A 110 13.13 10.23 10.78
CA GLU A 110 14.07 9.77 11.82
C GLU A 110 13.42 9.60 13.20
N ALA A 111 12.40 10.42 13.51
CA ALA A 111 11.60 10.31 14.73
C ALA A 111 10.90 8.94 14.88
N TYR A 112 10.62 8.26 13.77
CA TYR A 112 9.95 6.96 13.73
C TYR A 112 10.89 5.82 13.34
N LEU A 113 11.81 6.07 12.38
CA LEU A 113 12.64 5.05 11.76
C LEU A 113 14.05 4.95 12.37
N GLY A 114 14.42 5.90 13.22
CA GLY A 114 15.71 5.98 13.89
C GLY A 114 16.66 7.01 13.27
N ASP A 115 17.74 7.26 14.00
CA ASP A 115 18.76 8.29 13.76
C ASP A 115 19.98 7.78 12.96
N SER A 116 19.86 6.63 12.30
CA SER A 116 20.94 6.06 11.48
C SER A 116 20.41 5.33 10.25
N LEU A 117 21.19 5.34 9.17
CA LEU A 117 20.84 4.63 7.94
C LEU A 117 20.65 3.13 8.18
N GLN A 118 21.37 2.54 9.14
CA GLN A 118 21.21 1.13 9.50
C GLN A 118 19.84 0.85 10.16
N LYS A 119 19.37 1.76 11.03
CA LYS A 119 18.03 1.63 11.65
C LYS A 119 16.93 1.79 10.61
N ILE A 120 17.05 2.80 9.74
CA ILE A 120 16.09 3.05 8.65
C ILE A 120 16.06 1.87 7.66
N ALA A 121 17.23 1.34 7.28
CA ALA A 121 17.33 0.17 6.41
C ALA A 121 16.67 -1.06 7.03
N ARG A 122 16.83 -1.27 8.34
CA ARG A 122 16.21 -2.38 9.06
C ARG A 122 14.68 -2.28 9.04
N GLU A 123 14.12 -1.11 9.30
CA GLU A 123 12.66 -0.90 9.23
C GLU A 123 12.12 -1.15 7.82
N LYS A 124 12.78 -0.59 6.79
CA LYS A 124 12.39 -0.80 5.38
C LYS A 124 12.54 -2.26 4.95
N ALA A 125 13.55 -2.97 5.44
CA ALA A 125 13.73 -4.40 5.18
C ALA A 125 12.61 -5.28 5.77
N GLY A 126 11.74 -4.73 6.62
CA GLY A 126 10.61 -5.45 7.21
C GLY A 126 9.57 -5.97 6.21
N ILE A 127 9.57 -5.48 4.96
CA ILE A 127 8.70 -5.99 3.88
C ILE A 127 9.27 -7.22 3.16
N ILE A 128 10.52 -7.59 3.45
CA ILE A 128 11.19 -8.72 2.80
C ILE A 128 10.62 -10.03 3.37
N THR A 129 10.18 -10.92 2.49
CA THR A 129 9.72 -12.26 2.85
C THR A 129 10.65 -13.33 2.28
N GLN A 130 10.74 -14.49 2.95
CA GLN A 130 11.70 -15.55 2.58
C GLN A 130 11.50 -16.13 1.17
N LYS A 131 10.30 -16.01 0.59
CA LYS A 131 9.90 -16.69 -0.65
C LYS A 131 9.79 -15.75 -1.85
N ALA A 132 10.04 -14.46 -1.66
CA ALA A 132 9.87 -13.45 -2.70
C ALA A 132 11.23 -12.81 -3.06
N PRO A 133 11.52 -12.60 -4.35
CA PRO A 133 12.68 -11.81 -4.76
C PRO A 133 12.59 -10.38 -4.21
N VAL A 134 13.76 -9.81 -3.95
CA VAL A 134 13.90 -8.41 -3.50
C VAL A 134 14.73 -7.66 -4.54
N VAL A 135 14.24 -6.48 -4.94
CA VAL A 135 14.99 -5.55 -5.80
C VAL A 135 15.38 -4.34 -4.97
N LEU A 136 16.66 -3.99 -5.01
CA LEU A 136 17.23 -2.81 -4.36
C LEU A 136 17.63 -1.79 -5.44
N GLY A 137 17.25 -0.53 -5.25
CA GLY A 137 17.52 0.61 -6.15
C GLY A 137 18.44 1.66 -5.55
#